data_AF-A0A9W6Z2Y3-F1
#
_entry.id   AF-A0A9W6Z2Y3-F1
#
_cell.length_a   1.000
_cell.length_b   1.000
_cell.length_c   1.000
_cell.angle_alpha   90.00
_cell.angle_beta   90.00
_cell.angle_gamma   90.00
#
_symmetry.space_group_name_H-M   'P 1'
#
loop_
_entity.id
_entity.type
_entity.pdbx_description
1 polymer ?
#
loop_
_entity_poly.entity_id
_entity_poly.type
_entity_poly.pdbx_seq_one_letter_code
_entity_poly.pdbx_strand_id
1 'polypeptide(L)'
;MSTTTDISSKEILRDFLLKDLFQVLSKSSFETILKKTIKTKLTQDQKDELYKLLNEQKDRVSVSVVQSKIENLELIDKFNPEQSSETVLMNDLELEKLIGSMGALNESIEKEINGVEAEAQKELEEIKALVDGMNDLRHGSISFGDSLQALLMEVSQLEDKLKL
;
A
#
# COMPACT_ATOMS: atom_id res chain seq x y z
N MET A 1 18.60 32.34 -29.79
CA MET A 1 19.06 30.94 -29.65
C MET A 1 18.25 30.33 -28.53
N SER A 2 17.21 29.56 -28.86
CA SER A 2 16.45 28.80 -27.87
C SER A 2 17.10 27.44 -27.71
N THR A 3 17.64 27.18 -26.53
CA THR A 3 18.09 25.84 -26.12
C THR A 3 16.86 24.96 -25.97
N THR A 4 16.48 24.25 -27.02
CA THR A 4 15.56 23.12 -26.90
C THR A 4 16.29 22.04 -26.14
N THR A 5 16.02 21.94 -24.84
CA THR A 5 16.44 20.82 -24.01
C THR A 5 15.81 19.57 -24.62
N ASP A 6 16.62 18.64 -25.14
CA ASP A 6 16.15 17.33 -25.58
C ASP A 6 15.63 16.58 -24.35
N ILE A 7 14.32 16.65 -24.11
CA ILE A 7 13.66 15.91 -23.04
C ILE A 7 13.44 14.49 -23.55
N SER A 8 14.02 13.50 -22.87
CA SER A 8 13.84 12.09 -23.22
C SER A 8 12.40 11.63 -22.94
N SER A 9 11.89 10.65 -23.69
CA SER A 9 10.55 10.09 -23.45
C SER A 9 10.38 9.54 -22.03
N LYS A 10 11.48 9.11 -21.39
CA LYS A 10 11.51 8.71 -19.98
C LYS A 10 11.29 9.88 -19.02
N GLU A 11 11.81 11.06 -19.33
CA GLU A 11 11.58 12.28 -18.54
C GLU A 11 10.14 12.77 -18.67
N ILE A 12 9.55 12.70 -19.87
CA ILE A 12 8.12 13.05 -20.08
C ILE A 12 7.22 12.10 -19.27
N LEU A 13 7.48 10.79 -19.34
CA LEU A 13 6.74 9.78 -18.57
C LEU A 13 6.89 9.98 -17.07
N ARG A 14 8.10 10.36 -16.62
CA ARG A 14 8.39 10.64 -15.20
C ARG A 14 7.58 11.84 -14.72
N ASP A 15 7.61 12.95 -15.44
CA ASP A 15 6.89 14.16 -15.05
C ASP A 15 5.37 13.97 -15.08
N PHE A 16 4.85 13.18 -16.02
CA PHE A 16 3.42 12.88 -16.11
C PHE A 16 2.94 11.99 -14.95
N LEU A 17 3.61 10.85 -14.72
CA LEU A 17 3.19 9.87 -13.71
C LEU A 17 3.39 10.35 -12.27
N LEU A 18 4.42 11.17 -12.02
CA LEU A 18 4.66 11.75 -10.70
C LEU A 18 3.64 12.85 -10.35
N LYS A 19 3.03 13.49 -11.35
CA LYS A 19 2.02 14.54 -11.13
C LYS A 19 0.69 13.99 -10.61
N ASP A 20 0.31 12.79 -11.03
CA ASP A 20 -0.98 12.16 -10.69
C ASP A 20 -0.94 11.30 -9.43
N LEU A 21 0.24 10.99 -8.88
CA LEU A 21 0.41 10.18 -7.66
C LEU A 21 -0.03 10.90 -6.36
N PHE A 22 -0.28 12.22 -6.42
CA PHE A 22 -0.41 13.09 -5.25
C PHE A 22 -1.68 12.90 -4.41
N GLN A 23 -2.67 12.11 -4.83
CA GLN A 23 -3.91 11.96 -4.05
C GLN A 23 -4.47 10.54 -4.12
N VAL A 24 -4.07 9.68 -3.19
CA VAL A 24 -4.75 8.38 -3.01
C VAL A 24 -5.34 8.23 -1.60
N LEU A 25 -4.90 9.03 -0.62
CA LEU A 25 -5.41 8.95 0.75
C LEU A 25 -5.82 10.34 1.25
N SER A 26 -7.12 10.62 1.16
CA SER A 26 -7.69 11.82 1.76
C SER A 26 -7.54 11.79 3.29
N LYS A 27 -7.41 12.97 3.89
CA LYS A 27 -7.31 13.13 5.35
C LYS A 27 -8.47 12.47 6.10
N SER A 28 -9.67 12.45 5.49
CA SER A 28 -10.86 11.78 6.02
C SER A 28 -10.76 10.25 6.03
N SER A 29 -10.22 9.65 4.96
CA SER A 29 -9.97 8.21 4.90
C SER A 29 -8.91 7.79 5.90
N PHE A 30 -7.86 8.59 6.05
CA PHE A 30 -6.82 8.38 7.05
C PHE A 30 -7.35 8.43 8.47
N GLU A 31 -8.15 9.46 8.83
CA GLU A 31 -8.75 9.56 10.17
C GLU A 31 -9.72 8.41 10.47
N THR A 32 -10.42 7.91 9.45
CA THR A 32 -11.33 6.75 9.59
C THR A 32 -10.55 5.48 9.88
N ILE A 33 -9.44 5.25 9.17
CA ILE A 33 -8.53 4.12 9.42
C ILE A 33 -7.90 4.26 10.81
N LEU A 34 -7.43 5.45 11.19
CA LEU A 34 -6.85 5.72 12.50
C LEU A 34 -7.81 5.41 13.65
N LYS A 35 -9.09 5.81 13.53
CA LYS A 35 -10.13 5.48 14.52
C LYS A 35 -10.45 3.99 14.57
N LYS A 36 -10.32 3.28 13.45
CA LYS A 36 -10.61 1.84 13.33
C LYS A 36 -9.47 0.99 13.88
N THR A 37 -8.22 1.44 13.69
CA THR A 37 -7.01 0.70 14.03
C THR A 37 -6.44 1.08 15.41
N ILE A 38 -6.57 2.34 15.83
CA ILE A 38 -6.03 2.83 17.11
C ILE A 38 -7.19 3.19 18.05
N LYS A 39 -7.32 2.41 19.14
CA LYS A 39 -8.35 2.62 20.19
C LYS A 39 -8.01 3.77 21.16
N THR A 40 -6.77 4.27 21.13
CA THR A 40 -6.28 5.37 21.97
C THR A 40 -6.63 6.73 21.38
N LYS A 41 -7.04 7.69 22.22
CA LYS A 41 -7.28 9.08 21.79
C LYS A 41 -5.95 9.76 21.48
N LEU A 42 -5.54 9.75 20.22
CA LEU A 42 -4.46 10.59 19.70
C LEU A 42 -4.92 12.06 19.67
N THR A 43 -4.02 12.95 20.09
CA THR A 43 -4.20 14.40 19.92
C THR A 43 -4.19 14.78 18.44
N GLN A 44 -4.73 15.96 18.09
CA GLN A 44 -4.82 16.37 16.70
C GLN A 44 -3.44 16.56 16.05
N ASP A 45 -2.47 17.08 16.81
CA ASP A 45 -1.08 17.26 16.36
C ASP A 45 -0.42 15.92 15.99
N GLN A 46 -0.63 14.89 16.81
CA GLN A 46 -0.10 13.55 16.53
C GLN A 46 -0.71 12.92 15.28
N LYS A 47 -1.99 13.19 14.99
CA LYS A 47 -2.63 12.72 13.76
C LYS A 47 -2.09 13.43 12.54
N ASP A 48 -1.87 14.74 12.65
CA ASP A 48 -1.32 15.53 11.54
C ASP A 48 0.13 15.12 11.24
N GLU A 49 0.93 14.83 12.26
CA GLU A 49 2.29 14.31 12.13
C GLU A 49 2.32 12.90 11.51
N LEU A 50 1.47 11.98 11.98
CA LEU A 50 1.33 10.64 11.38
C LEU A 50 0.83 10.71 9.93
N TYR A 51 -0.11 11.61 9.62
CA TYR A 51 -0.59 11.81 8.24
C TYR A 51 0.54 12.29 7.33
N LYS A 52 1.34 13.23 7.83
CA LYS A 52 2.49 13.77 7.11
C LYS A 52 3.54 12.69 6.86
N LEU A 53 3.95 11.95 7.90
CA LEU A 53 4.92 10.86 7.77
C LEU A 53 4.44 9.75 6.83
N LEU A 54 3.16 9.39 6.89
CA LEU A 54 2.57 8.39 6.00
C LEU A 54 2.61 8.85 4.54
N ASN A 55 2.24 10.10 4.27
CA ASN A 55 2.31 10.65 2.92
C ASN A 55 3.76 10.77 2.44
N GLU A 56 4.69 11.22 3.27
CA GLU A 56 6.12 11.30 2.92
C GLU A 56 6.72 9.92 2.60
N GLN A 57 6.41 8.90 3.40
CA GLN A 57 6.86 7.53 3.15
C GLN A 57 6.23 6.97 1.88
N LYS A 58 4.93 7.19 1.68
CA LYS A 58 4.22 6.77 0.48
C LYS A 58 4.80 7.44 -0.77
N ASP A 59 5.01 8.76 -0.74
CA ASP A 59 5.59 9.51 -1.84
C ASP A 59 6.97 8.97 -2.19
N ARG A 60 7.80 8.71 -1.18
CA ARG A 60 9.12 8.11 -1.38
C ARG A 60 9.05 6.74 -2.06
N VAL A 61 8.13 5.88 -1.63
CA VAL A 61 7.95 4.54 -2.22
C VAL A 61 7.39 4.65 -3.64
N SER A 62 6.34 5.43 -3.86
CA SER A 62 5.73 5.62 -5.17
C SER A 62 6.69 6.23 -6.19
N VAL A 63 7.45 7.28 -5.79
CA VAL A 63 8.49 7.88 -6.62
C VAL A 63 9.56 6.85 -6.97
N SER A 64 10.04 6.08 -5.99
CA SER A 64 11.06 5.05 -6.20
C SER A 64 10.58 3.94 -7.15
N VAL A 65 9.33 3.48 -7.02
CA VAL A 65 8.75 2.44 -7.88
C VAL A 65 8.56 2.95 -9.30
N VAL A 66 8.02 4.16 -9.48
CA VAL A 66 7.83 4.76 -10.80
C VAL A 66 9.17 5.02 -11.49
N GLN A 67 10.17 5.54 -10.78
CA GLN A 67 11.51 5.74 -11.33
C GLN A 67 12.14 4.43 -11.78
N SER A 68 12.11 3.40 -10.93
CA SER A 68 12.64 2.08 -11.26
C SER A 68 11.95 1.45 -12.49
N LYS A 69 10.62 1.53 -12.57
CA LYS A 69 9.88 1.00 -13.73
C LYS A 69 10.17 1.77 -15.02
N ILE A 70 10.31 3.10 -14.95
CA ILE A 70 10.67 3.92 -16.13
C ILE A 70 12.10 3.62 -16.59
N GLU A 71 13.03 3.43 -15.66
CA GLU A 71 14.43 3.08 -15.99
C GLU A 71 14.52 1.73 -16.68
N ASN A 72 13.80 0.73 -16.17
CA ASN A 72 13.74 -0.62 -16.73
C ASN A 72 12.83 -0.75 -17.96
N LEU A 73 12.14 0.32 -18.38
CA LEU A 73 11.31 0.30 -19.58
C LEU A 73 12.21 0.27 -20.82
N GLU A 74 12.12 -0.81 -21.58
CA GLU A 74 12.67 -0.90 -22.94
C GLU A 74 11.77 -0.06 -23.86
N LEU A 75 12.21 1.17 -24.13
CA LEU A 75 11.57 2.01 -25.13
C LEU A 75 12.00 1.54 -26.51
N ILE A 76 11.04 1.47 -27.44
CA ILE A 76 11.31 1.21 -28.86
C ILE A 76 12.32 2.28 -29.34
N ASP A 77 13.36 1.85 -30.05
CA ASP A 77 14.40 2.74 -30.57
C ASP A 77 13.78 3.93 -31.33
N LYS A 78 14.52 5.06 -31.34
CA LYS A 78 14.12 6.26 -32.08
C LYS A 78 13.67 5.85 -33.48
N PHE A 79 12.40 6.10 -33.79
CA PHE A 79 11.88 5.96 -35.14
C PHE A 79 12.83 6.71 -36.08
N ASN A 80 13.51 5.96 -36.95
CA ASN A 80 14.46 6.51 -37.91
C ASN A 80 13.73 6.72 -39.24
N PRO A 81 13.20 7.93 -39.51
CA PRO A 81 12.42 8.21 -40.71
C PRO A 81 13.22 8.03 -42.01
N GLU A 82 14.55 7.94 -41.94
CA GLU A 82 15.41 7.69 -43.11
C GLU A 82 15.55 6.20 -43.47
N GLN A 83 15.10 5.28 -42.61
CA GLN A 83 15.05 3.83 -42.90
C GLN A 83 13.66 3.30 -43.27
N SER A 84 12.60 4.10 -43.10
CA SER A 84 11.23 3.70 -43.46
C SER A 84 10.56 4.75 -44.35
N SER A 85 10.95 4.79 -45.62
CA SER A 85 10.19 5.50 -46.66
C SER A 85 8.96 4.71 -47.13
N GLU A 86 8.65 3.58 -46.51
CA GLU A 86 7.44 2.83 -46.77
C GLU A 86 6.50 2.96 -45.58
N THR A 87 5.30 3.45 -45.86
CA THR A 87 4.11 3.08 -45.08
C THR A 87 4.10 1.56 -45.02
N VAL A 88 4.61 0.97 -43.93
CA VAL A 88 4.63 -0.49 -43.79
C VAL A 88 3.18 -0.92 -43.69
N LEU A 89 2.66 -1.47 -44.79
CA LEU A 89 1.40 -2.19 -44.79
C LEU A 89 1.59 -3.37 -43.82
N MET A 90 1.02 -3.23 -42.62
CA MET A 90 1.00 -4.28 -41.61
C MET A 90 0.44 -5.54 -42.26
N ASN A 91 1.28 -6.55 -42.48
CA ASN A 91 0.82 -7.79 -43.07
C ASN A 91 0.08 -8.63 -42.01
N ASP A 92 -0.79 -9.54 -42.45
CA ASP A 92 -1.64 -10.33 -41.55
C ASP A 92 -0.82 -11.10 -40.49
N LEU A 93 0.43 -11.49 -40.80
CA LEU A 93 1.34 -12.18 -39.88
C LEU A 93 1.84 -11.29 -38.73
N GLU A 94 2.10 -10.01 -39.00
CA GLU A 94 2.49 -9.05 -37.97
C GLU A 94 1.31 -8.67 -37.07
N LEU A 95 0.10 -8.61 -37.65
CA LEU A 95 -1.14 -8.42 -36.90
C LEU A 95 -1.41 -9.62 -35.97
N GLU A 96 -1.26 -10.86 -36.46
CA GLU A 96 -1.39 -12.08 -35.65
C GLU A 96 -0.39 -12.10 -34.49
N LYS A 97 0.87 -11.71 -34.73
CA LYS A 97 1.88 -11.61 -33.67
C LYS A 97 1.53 -10.57 -32.62
N LEU A 98 0.99 -9.43 -33.04
CA LEU A 98 0.53 -8.39 -32.11
C LEU A 98 -0.65 -8.89 -31.27
N ILE A 99 -1.65 -9.54 -31.90
CA ILE A 99 -2.79 -10.13 -31.20
C ILE A 99 -2.32 -11.20 -30.19
N GLY A 100 -1.39 -12.06 -30.59
CA GLY A 100 -0.80 -13.06 -29.69
C GLY A 100 -0.05 -12.42 -28.51
N SER A 101 0.70 -11.35 -28.76
CA SER A 101 1.42 -10.60 -27.72
C SER A 101 0.47 -9.90 -26.75
N MET A 102 -0.64 -9.34 -27.25
CA MET A 102 -1.69 -8.76 -26.43
C MET A 102 -2.43 -9.82 -25.60
N GLY A 103 -2.67 -11.01 -26.16
CA GLY A 103 -3.23 -12.14 -25.43
C GLY A 103 -2.34 -12.58 -24.26
N ALA A 104 -1.06 -12.79 -24.52
CA ALA A 104 -0.08 -13.14 -23.49
C ALA A 104 0.05 -12.06 -22.40
N LEU A 105 0.00 -10.78 -22.79
CA LEU A 105 -0.01 -9.68 -21.84
C LEU A 105 -1.27 -9.70 -20.98
N ASN A 106 -2.45 -9.93 -21.57
CA ASN A 106 -3.70 -9.99 -20.83
C ASN A 106 -3.71 -11.15 -19.82
N GLU A 107 -3.25 -12.34 -20.22
CA GLU A 107 -3.08 -13.49 -19.32
C GLU A 107 -2.11 -13.20 -18.18
N SER A 108 -0.99 -12.52 -18.48
CA SER A 108 -0.03 -12.11 -17.46
C SER A 108 -0.63 -11.12 -16.44
N ILE A 109 -1.44 -10.18 -16.91
CA ILE A 109 -2.12 -9.20 -16.04
C ILE A 109 -3.16 -9.91 -15.16
N GLU A 110 -3.98 -10.78 -15.73
CA GLU A 110 -4.99 -11.55 -14.98
C GLU A 110 -4.34 -12.42 -13.91
N LYS A 111 -3.22 -13.07 -14.22
CA LYS A 111 -2.46 -13.88 -13.26
C LYS A 111 -1.94 -13.04 -12.09
N GLU A 112 -1.42 -11.84 -12.37
CA GLU A 112 -0.90 -10.94 -11.35
C GLU A 112 -2.03 -10.42 -10.45
N ILE A 113 -3.18 -10.04 -11.03
CA ILE A 113 -4.38 -9.63 -10.28
C ILE A 113 -4.82 -10.74 -9.32
N ASN A 114 -4.96 -11.97 -9.83
CA ASN A 114 -5.34 -13.11 -9.00
C ASN A 114 -4.32 -13.39 -7.88
N GLY A 115 -3.03 -13.18 -8.16
CA GLY A 115 -1.96 -13.31 -7.16
C GLY A 115 -2.09 -12.29 -6.03
N VAL A 116 -2.29 -11.02 -6.38
CA VAL A 116 -2.49 -9.93 -5.42
C VAL A 116 -3.77 -10.13 -4.61
N GLU A 117 -4.87 -10.57 -5.23
CA GLU A 117 -6.12 -10.88 -4.51
C GLU A 117 -5.94 -12.02 -3.50
N ALA A 118 -5.22 -13.08 -3.87
CA ALA A 118 -4.93 -14.19 -2.98
C ALA A 118 -4.05 -13.78 -1.79
N GLU A 119 -3.04 -12.94 -2.03
CA GLU A 119 -2.15 -12.42 -0.98
C GLU A 119 -2.90 -11.49 -0.02
N ALA A 120 -3.73 -10.59 -0.55
CA ALA A 120 -4.59 -9.72 0.26
C ALA A 120 -5.57 -10.51 1.13
N GLN A 121 -6.17 -11.58 0.59
CA GLN A 121 -7.06 -12.46 1.35
C GLN A 121 -6.32 -13.16 2.49
N LYS A 122 -5.09 -13.62 2.26
CA LYS A 122 -4.26 -14.25 3.29
C LYS A 122 -3.90 -13.27 4.40
N GLU A 123 -3.47 -12.06 4.06
CA GLU A 123 -3.15 -11.03 5.06
C GLU A 123 -4.39 -10.66 5.91
N LEU A 124 -5.57 -10.60 5.31
CA LEU A 124 -6.82 -10.37 6.03
C LEU A 124 -7.13 -11.48 7.05
N GLU A 125 -6.86 -12.73 6.70
CA GLU A 125 -7.03 -13.87 7.62
C GLU A 125 -6.03 -13.81 8.78
N GLU A 126 -4.77 -13.47 8.51
CA GLU A 126 -3.74 -13.29 9.54
C GLU A 126 -4.08 -12.14 10.50
N ILE A 127 -4.55 -11.00 9.97
CA ILE A 127 -5.02 -9.87 10.79
C ILE A 127 -6.20 -10.28 11.66
N LYS A 128 -7.16 -11.05 11.12
CA LYS A 128 -8.31 -11.52 11.87
C LYS A 128 -7.90 -12.41 13.03
N ALA A 129 -6.99 -13.36 12.79
CA ALA A 129 -6.45 -14.22 13.84
C ALA A 129 -5.74 -13.42 14.94
N LEU A 130 -4.98 -12.38 14.56
CA LEU A 130 -4.30 -11.51 15.53
C LEU A 130 -5.30 -10.72 16.39
N VAL A 131 -6.37 -10.20 15.77
CA VAL A 131 -7.45 -9.50 16.48
C VAL A 131 -8.16 -10.41 17.48
N ASP A 132 -8.42 -11.66 17.09
CA ASP A 132 -9.03 -12.65 17.98
C ASP A 132 -8.11 -12.96 19.16
N GLY A 133 -6.80 -13.16 18.92
CA GLY A 133 -5.82 -13.33 19.98
C GLY A 133 -5.72 -12.12 20.94
N MET A 134 -5.83 -10.90 20.43
CA MET A 134 -5.87 -9.69 21.28
C MET A 134 -7.16 -9.61 22.12
N ASN A 135 -8.30 -10.06 21.58
CA ASN A 135 -9.54 -10.12 22.33
C ASN A 135 -9.46 -11.13 23.47
N ASP A 136 -8.88 -12.30 23.24
CA ASP A 136 -8.65 -13.30 24.28
C ASP A 136 -7.73 -12.76 25.38
N LEU A 137 -6.63 -12.10 24.98
CA LEU A 137 -5.72 -11.47 25.93
C LEU A 137 -6.43 -10.41 26.78
N ARG A 138 -7.33 -9.63 26.18
CA ARG A 138 -8.14 -8.63 26.89
C ARG A 138 -9.06 -9.29 27.91
N HIS A 139 -9.75 -10.37 27.53
CA HIS A 139 -10.62 -11.10 28.46
C HIS A 139 -9.81 -11.73 29.60
N GLY A 140 -8.65 -12.31 29.29
CA GLY A 140 -7.71 -12.81 30.29
C GLY A 140 -7.26 -11.73 31.27
N SER A 141 -6.92 -10.53 30.77
CA SER A 141 -6.51 -9.39 31.59
C SER A 141 -7.62 -8.89 32.52
N ILE A 142 -8.87 -8.83 32.05
CA ILE A 142 -10.03 -8.48 32.88
C ILE A 142 -10.24 -9.52 33.98
N SER A 143 -10.28 -10.81 33.63
CA SER A 143 -10.43 -11.91 34.59
C SER A 143 -9.31 -11.94 35.65
N PHE A 144 -8.08 -11.63 35.23
CA PHE A 144 -6.96 -11.50 36.15
C PHE A 144 -7.13 -10.31 37.09
N GLY A 145 -7.62 -9.16 36.61
CA GLY A 145 -7.97 -8.01 37.43
C GLY A 145 -9.02 -8.33 38.48
N ASP A 146 -10.09 -9.03 38.09
CA ASP A 146 -11.14 -9.48 39.01
C ASP A 146 -10.59 -10.42 40.09
N SER A 147 -9.70 -11.34 39.70
CA SER A 147 -9.04 -12.27 40.63
C SER A 147 -8.13 -11.54 41.63
N LEU A 148 -7.39 -10.52 41.19
CA LEU A 148 -6.58 -9.67 42.06
C LEU A 148 -7.44 -8.89 43.06
N GLN A 149 -8.58 -8.37 42.61
CA GLN A 149 -9.49 -7.63 43.46
C GLN A 149 -10.14 -8.53 44.52
N ALA A 150 -10.51 -9.75 44.15
CA ALA A 150 -10.99 -10.77 45.09
C ALA A 150 -9.92 -11.11 46.14
N LEU A 151 -8.67 -11.32 45.73
CA LEU A 151 -7.57 -11.61 46.64
C LEU A 151 -7.31 -10.44 47.61
N LEU A 152 -7.33 -9.20 47.12
CA LEU A 152 -7.21 -8.00 47.95
C LEU A 152 -8.31 -7.92 49.01
N MET A 153 -9.53 -8.28 48.64
CA MET A 153 -10.66 -8.30 49.55
C MET A 153 -10.50 -9.38 50.63
N GLU A 154 -10.07 -10.58 50.25
CA GLU A 154 -9.80 -11.67 51.20
C GLU A 154 -8.66 -11.31 52.17
N VAL A 155 -7.57 -10.71 51.67
CA VAL A 155 -6.47 -10.24 52.51
C VAL A 155 -6.95 -9.17 53.49
N SER A 156 -7.74 -8.20 53.03
CA SER A 156 -8.30 -7.16 53.90
C SER A 156 -9.19 -7.76 55.00
N GLN A 157 -10.03 -8.74 54.66
CA GLN A 157 -10.87 -9.45 55.64
C GLN A 157 -10.03 -10.27 56.63
N LEU A 158 -8.90 -10.84 56.18
CA LEU A 158 -7.96 -11.55 57.04
C LEU A 158 -7.23 -10.60 58.00
N GLU A 159 -6.80 -9.44 57.51
CA GLU A 159 -6.24 -8.38 58.36
C GLU A 159 -7.23 -7.89 59.41
N ASP A 160 -8.49 -7.70 59.02
CA ASP A 160 -9.55 -7.29 59.95
C ASP A 160 -9.90 -8.38 60.98
N LYS A 161 -9.72 -9.67 60.66
CA LYS A 161 -9.88 -10.79 61.61
C LYS A 161 -8.67 -10.99 62.52
N LEU A 162 -7.48 -10.59 62.08
CA LEU A 162 -6.22 -10.72 62.84
C LEU A 162 -5.95 -9.50 63.72
N LYS A 163 -6.49 -8.33 63.35
CA LYS A 163 -6.73 -7.24 64.28
C LYS A 163 -7.86 -7.70 65.23
N LEU A 164 -7.55 -7.84 66.52
CA LEU A 164 -8.52 -8.09 67.59
C LEU A 164 -9.66 -7.07 67.58
#